data_AF-F8QG60-F1
#
_entry.id   AF-F8QG60-F1
#
_cell.length_a   1.000
_cell.length_b   1.000
_cell.length_c   1.000
_cell.angle_alpha   90.00
_cell.angle_beta   90.00
_cell.angle_gamma   90.00
#
_symmetry.space_group_name_H-M   'P 1'
#
loop_
_entity.id
_entity.type
_entity.pdbx_description
1 polymer ?
#
loop_
_entity_poly.entity_id
_entity_poly.type
_entity_poly.pdbx_seq_one_letter_code
_entity_poly.pdbx_strand_id
1 'polypeptide(L)'
;MILLKRELELVDALGDMEIAQKLITASVMTDEVGNELNQLDAHFRSLGLSYMKLVQSGTKELNALALYASETHGATHMHYRANILYAFRVERQLETEAWVKSGYDKLGEGERLLLWHGSRTTNFAGILKQGLRIAPPEAPVTGYMFGKGVYFADMMSKSANYCYAHLSESVGLLLLCEVAAKPVFEQLQSNYNADRDCKANNKLATLGVGRTQPVHWKDAGEALDNDDLQGCHMPKGPAVNVGNPNVCLEYNEYIVYDPSQIRVRYLLMVQMG
;
A
#
# COMPACT_ATOMS: atom_id res chain seq x y z
N MET A 1 9.73 -15.44 17.55
CA MET A 1 9.02 -14.92 16.35
C MET A 1 9.37 -13.46 16.04
N ILE A 2 9.33 -12.55 17.02
CA ILE A 2 9.63 -11.11 16.83
C ILE A 2 11.03 -10.85 16.26
N LEU A 3 12.06 -11.57 16.74
CA LEU A 3 13.44 -11.39 16.27
C LEU A 3 13.58 -11.70 14.78
N LEU A 4 13.04 -12.83 14.31
CA LEU A 4 13.16 -13.24 12.91
C LEU A 4 12.45 -12.28 11.95
N LYS A 5 11.26 -11.77 12.33
CA LYS A 5 10.54 -10.76 11.54
C LYS A 5 11.39 -9.49 11.39
N ARG A 6 12.04 -9.04 12.47
CA ARG A 6 12.93 -7.88 12.45
C ARG A 6 14.16 -8.08 11.56
N GLU A 7 14.76 -9.27 11.58
CA GLU A 7 15.89 -9.60 10.69
C GLU A 7 15.46 -9.62 9.21
N LEU A 8 14.28 -10.18 8.90
CA LEU A 8 13.73 -10.14 7.54
C LEU A 8 13.50 -8.71 7.06
N GLU A 9 12.85 -7.89 7.88
CA GLU A 9 12.62 -6.46 7.58
C GLU A 9 13.94 -5.69 7.38
N LEU A 10 15.00 -6.05 8.10
CA LEU A 10 16.32 -5.46 7.94
C LEU A 10 16.96 -5.86 6.61
N VAL A 11 16.90 -7.14 6.24
CA VAL A 11 17.44 -7.65 4.97
C VAL A 11 16.71 -7.02 3.78
N ASP A 12 15.38 -6.93 3.84
CA ASP A 12 14.59 -6.30 2.79
C ASP A 12 14.96 -4.81 2.64
N ALA A 13 15.10 -4.09 3.76
CA ALA A 13 15.53 -2.68 3.75
C ALA A 13 16.95 -2.48 3.18
N LEU A 14 17.88 -3.41 3.44
CA LEU A 14 19.21 -3.39 2.85
C LEU A 14 19.17 -3.58 1.33
N GLY A 15 18.32 -4.50 0.84
CA GLY A 15 18.11 -4.70 -0.59
C GLY A 15 17.54 -3.46 -1.28
N ASP A 16 16.57 -2.79 -0.66
CA ASP A 16 16.00 -1.56 -1.23
C ASP A 16 17.00 -0.38 -1.19
N MET A 17 17.84 -0.29 -0.15
CA MET A 17 18.93 0.70 -0.10
C MET A 17 19.97 0.46 -1.21
N GLU A 18 20.31 -0.79 -1.52
CA GLU A 18 21.18 -1.13 -2.64
C GLU A 18 20.57 -0.69 -3.98
N ILE A 19 19.26 -0.92 -4.17
CA ILE A 19 18.53 -0.46 -5.36
C ILE A 19 18.55 1.07 -5.45
N ALA A 20 18.29 1.77 -4.34
CA ALA A 20 18.32 3.23 -4.30
C ALA A 20 19.71 3.76 -4.70
N GLN A 21 20.79 3.17 -4.17
CA GLN A 21 22.16 3.56 -4.51
C GLN A 21 22.47 3.33 -6.00
N LYS A 22 22.01 2.21 -6.56
CA LYS A 22 22.14 1.92 -7.99
C LYS A 22 21.37 2.92 -8.84
N LEU A 23 20.17 3.31 -8.44
CA LEU A 23 19.35 4.30 -9.14
C LEU A 23 19.99 5.69 -9.15
N ILE A 24 20.58 6.11 -8.03
CA ILE A 24 21.32 7.38 -7.91
C ILE A 24 22.58 7.34 -8.79
N THR A 25 23.28 6.20 -8.84
CA THR A 25 24.53 6.09 -9.61
C THR A 25 24.28 5.97 -11.12
N ALA A 26 23.20 5.29 -11.52
CA ALA A 26 22.87 5.01 -12.92
C ALA A 26 21.96 6.07 -13.56
N SER A 27 21.61 7.15 -12.84
CA SER A 27 20.73 8.18 -13.39
C SER A 27 21.40 8.88 -14.57
N VAL A 28 20.72 8.86 -15.71
CA VAL A 28 21.17 9.52 -16.94
C VAL A 28 21.02 11.03 -16.73
N MET A 29 22.15 11.74 -16.71
CA MET A 29 22.20 13.19 -16.48
C MET A 29 21.94 14.00 -17.76
N THR A 30 21.43 13.35 -18.82
CA THR A 30 21.10 13.99 -20.08
C THR A 30 19.68 13.65 -20.52
N ASP A 31 18.98 14.61 -21.14
CA ASP A 31 17.66 14.38 -21.73
C ASP A 31 17.74 13.65 -23.08
N GLU A 32 16.58 13.37 -23.70
CA GLU A 32 16.48 12.69 -25.00
C GLU A 32 17.17 13.46 -26.14
N VAL A 33 17.43 14.76 -25.95
CA VAL A 33 18.04 15.66 -26.92
C VAL A 33 19.52 15.93 -26.59
N GLY A 34 20.03 15.34 -25.50
CA GLY A 34 21.43 15.44 -25.06
C GLY A 34 21.75 16.63 -24.14
N ASN A 35 20.76 17.39 -23.67
CA ASN A 35 21.01 18.48 -22.72
C ASN A 35 21.21 17.95 -21.30
N GLU A 36 22.05 18.61 -20.50
CA GLU A 36 22.21 18.28 -19.09
C GLU A 36 20.89 18.45 -18.32
N LEU A 37 20.53 17.42 -17.57
CA LEU A 37 19.40 17.43 -16.65
C LEU A 37 19.84 17.88 -15.28
N ASN A 38 18.94 18.54 -14.56
CA ASN A 38 19.11 18.72 -13.13
C ASN A 38 19.18 17.34 -12.46
N GLN A 39 20.09 17.19 -11.49
CA GLN A 39 20.30 15.92 -10.78
C GLN A 39 19.01 15.39 -10.12
N LEU A 40 18.17 16.27 -9.55
CA LEU A 40 16.90 15.88 -8.96
C LEU A 40 15.94 15.33 -10.01
N ASP A 41 15.90 15.94 -11.19
CA ASP A 41 15.08 15.47 -12.30
C ASP A 41 15.57 14.10 -12.83
N ALA A 42 16.89 13.91 -12.91
CA ALA A 42 17.48 12.63 -13.31
C ALA A 42 17.15 11.51 -12.28
N HIS A 43 17.26 11.80 -10.99
CA HIS A 43 16.85 10.87 -9.93
C HIS A 43 15.35 10.61 -9.95
N PHE A 44 14.54 11.63 -10.16
CA PHE A 44 13.09 11.50 -10.24
C PHE A 44 12.67 10.60 -11.42
N ARG A 45 13.24 10.84 -12.61
CA ARG A 45 13.03 9.99 -13.80
C ARG A 45 13.49 8.55 -13.56
N SER A 46 14.57 8.35 -12.79
CA SER A 46 15.07 7.00 -12.51
C SER A 46 14.06 6.16 -11.73
N LEU A 47 13.13 6.77 -10.96
CA LEU A 47 12.01 6.07 -10.31
C LEU A 47 11.06 5.42 -11.31
N GLY A 48 11.00 5.88 -12.57
CA GLY A 48 10.20 5.22 -13.62
C GLY A 48 8.69 5.29 -13.40
N LEU A 49 8.20 6.36 -12.77
CA LEU A 49 6.78 6.68 -12.74
C LEU A 49 6.36 7.24 -14.11
N SER A 50 5.24 6.77 -14.66
CA SER A 50 4.66 7.33 -15.89
C SER A 50 3.88 8.61 -15.63
N TYR A 51 3.39 8.78 -14.39
CA TYR A 51 2.65 9.95 -13.97
C TYR A 51 2.92 10.25 -12.49
N MET A 52 3.09 11.53 -12.17
CA MET A 52 3.03 12.02 -10.81
C MET A 52 2.48 13.45 -10.78
N LYS A 53 1.49 13.71 -9.92
CA LYS A 53 0.91 15.05 -9.77
C LYS A 53 0.52 15.33 -8.33
N LEU A 54 0.89 16.50 -7.83
CA LEU A 54 0.46 16.97 -6.51
C LEU A 54 -1.07 17.16 -6.48
N VAL A 55 -1.71 16.58 -5.47
CA VAL A 55 -3.11 16.85 -5.13
C VAL A 55 -3.17 18.21 -4.43
N GLN A 56 -3.83 19.17 -5.07
CA GLN A 56 -3.85 20.56 -4.59
C GLN A 56 -4.63 20.70 -3.27
N SER A 57 -4.19 21.62 -2.43
CA SER A 57 -4.91 21.99 -1.21
C SER A 57 -6.29 22.59 -1.52
N GLY A 58 -7.25 22.37 -0.63
CA GLY A 58 -8.63 22.86 -0.80
C GLY A 58 -9.48 22.07 -1.80
N THR A 59 -8.94 21.05 -2.47
CA THR A 59 -9.69 20.18 -3.39
C THR A 59 -10.54 19.17 -2.62
N LYS A 60 -11.65 18.73 -3.25
CA LYS A 60 -12.48 17.62 -2.75
C LYS A 60 -11.65 16.36 -2.53
N GLU A 61 -10.73 16.07 -3.44
CA GLU A 61 -9.83 14.92 -3.39
C GLU A 61 -8.95 14.92 -2.13
N LEU A 62 -8.22 16.00 -1.84
CA LEU A 62 -7.36 16.05 -0.66
C LEU A 62 -8.18 15.95 0.63
N ASN A 63 -9.35 16.59 0.68
CA ASN A 63 -10.26 16.51 1.82
C ASN A 63 -10.75 15.07 2.04
N ALA A 64 -11.07 14.34 0.97
CA ALA A 64 -11.49 12.94 1.05
C ALA A 64 -10.34 12.01 1.48
N LEU A 65 -9.11 12.26 1.03
CA LEU A 65 -7.90 11.54 1.50
C LEU A 65 -7.65 11.79 2.99
N ALA A 66 -7.73 13.06 3.43
CA ALA A 66 -7.57 13.43 4.84
C ALA A 66 -8.67 12.81 5.71
N LEU A 67 -9.91 12.79 5.22
CA LEU A 67 -11.01 12.14 5.90
C LEU A 67 -10.75 10.63 6.04
N TYR A 68 -10.36 9.95 4.96
CA TYR A 68 -10.02 8.53 5.00
C TYR A 68 -8.90 8.25 6.02
N ALA A 69 -7.82 9.05 6.02
CA ALA A 69 -6.74 8.90 6.98
C ALA A 69 -7.21 9.09 8.43
N SER A 70 -8.03 10.11 8.70
CA SER A 70 -8.52 10.42 10.05
C SER A 70 -9.56 9.42 10.58
N GLU A 71 -10.51 8.99 9.75
CA GLU A 71 -11.58 8.07 10.14
C GLU A 71 -11.05 6.64 10.35
N THR A 72 -9.96 6.30 9.66
CA THR A 72 -9.34 4.98 9.76
C THR A 72 -8.08 4.98 10.64
N HIS A 73 -8.00 5.97 11.54
CA HIS A 73 -7.05 5.97 12.64
C HIS A 73 -7.57 5.08 13.78
N GLY A 74 -6.98 3.90 13.93
CA GLY A 74 -7.35 2.93 14.95
C GLY A 74 -7.19 3.44 16.39
N ALA A 75 -8.19 3.16 17.24
CA ALA A 75 -8.23 3.58 18.64
C ALA A 75 -7.10 3.02 19.53
N THR A 76 -6.42 1.94 19.12
CA THR A 76 -5.25 1.41 19.85
C THR A 76 -3.95 2.12 19.46
N HIS A 77 -3.97 2.98 18.43
CA HIS A 77 -2.81 3.73 17.93
C HIS A 77 -2.89 5.23 18.26
N MET A 78 -3.50 5.60 19.39
CA MET A 78 -3.72 7.00 19.81
C MET A 78 -2.47 7.69 20.38
N HIS A 79 -1.31 7.04 20.33
CA HIS A 79 -0.04 7.58 20.82
C HIS A 79 0.62 8.58 19.83
N TYR A 80 0.08 8.71 18.62
CA TYR A 80 0.43 9.76 17.65
C TYR A 80 -0.82 10.23 16.92
N ARG A 81 -0.75 11.43 16.32
CA ARG A 81 -1.70 11.93 15.33
C ARG A 81 -1.07 11.85 13.95
N ALA A 82 -1.89 11.68 12.92
CA ALA A 82 -1.46 11.63 11.54
C ALA A 82 -2.02 12.84 10.77
N ASN A 83 -1.13 13.68 10.23
CA ASN A 83 -1.49 14.83 9.41
C ASN A 83 -0.86 14.69 8.03
N ILE A 84 -1.66 14.69 6.97
CA ILE A 84 -1.15 14.66 5.59
C ILE A 84 -0.46 15.98 5.29
N LEU A 85 0.83 15.93 4.97
CA LEU A 85 1.63 17.07 4.52
C LEU A 85 1.47 17.27 3.01
N TYR A 86 1.63 16.19 2.25
CA TYR A 86 1.48 16.18 0.80
C TYR A 86 0.84 14.87 0.34
N ALA A 87 0.06 14.94 -0.72
CA ALA A 87 -0.46 13.78 -1.42
C ALA A 87 -0.20 13.94 -2.92
N PHE A 88 0.22 12.87 -3.56
CA PHE A 88 0.52 12.83 -4.99
C PHE A 88 -0.27 11.70 -5.62
N ARG A 89 -0.97 11.99 -6.72
CA ARG A 89 -1.39 10.94 -7.66
C ARG A 89 -0.12 10.39 -8.30
N VAL A 90 -0.01 9.07 -8.39
CA VAL A 90 1.14 8.40 -9.03
C VAL A 90 0.63 7.29 -9.94
N GLU A 91 1.36 7.02 -11.02
CA GLU A 91 1.10 5.87 -11.88
C GLU A 91 2.40 5.22 -12.34
N ARG A 92 2.35 3.90 -12.49
CA ARG A 92 3.40 3.07 -13.07
C ARG A 92 2.82 2.30 -14.25
N GLN A 93 3.25 2.66 -15.45
CA GLN A 93 2.78 2.05 -16.70
C GLN A 93 2.82 0.50 -16.67
N LEU A 94 3.89 -0.08 -16.13
CA LEU A 94 4.05 -1.54 -16.03
C LEU A 94 2.98 -2.20 -15.12
N GLU A 95 2.52 -1.50 -14.07
CA GLU A 95 1.44 -1.98 -13.21
C GLU A 95 0.10 -1.95 -13.96
N THR A 96 -0.19 -0.85 -14.67
CA THR A 96 -1.39 -0.73 -15.51
C THR A 96 -1.44 -1.81 -16.60
N GLU A 97 -0.31 -2.09 -17.27
CA GLU A 97 -0.23 -3.15 -18.28
C GLU A 97 -0.46 -4.55 -17.69
N ALA A 98 0.19 -4.88 -16.57
CA ALA A 98 0.02 -6.16 -15.90
C ALA A 98 -1.43 -6.34 -15.41
N TRP A 99 -2.01 -5.28 -14.85
CA TRP A 99 -3.38 -5.24 -14.36
C TRP A 99 -4.41 -5.54 -15.45
N VAL A 100 -4.30 -4.86 -16.60
CA VAL A 100 -5.21 -5.07 -17.76
C VAL A 100 -4.99 -6.44 -18.38
N LYS A 101 -3.73 -6.90 -18.49
CA LYS A 101 -3.41 -8.23 -19.03
C LYS A 101 -4.02 -9.35 -18.18
N SER A 102 -4.06 -9.18 -16.86
CA SER A 102 -4.70 -10.10 -15.93
C SER A 102 -6.23 -9.95 -15.86
N GLY A 103 -6.81 -8.95 -16.54
CA GLY A 103 -8.25 -8.72 -16.62
C GLY A 103 -8.87 -8.06 -15.40
N TYR A 104 -8.05 -7.50 -14.50
CA TYR A 104 -8.54 -6.88 -13.26
C TYR A 104 -9.23 -5.52 -13.49
N ASP A 105 -9.06 -4.94 -14.68
CA ASP A 105 -9.79 -3.76 -15.15
C ASP A 105 -11.28 -4.03 -15.32
N LYS A 106 -11.66 -5.30 -15.53
CA LYS A 106 -13.03 -5.77 -15.79
C LYS A 106 -13.75 -6.29 -14.56
N LEU A 107 -13.10 -6.24 -13.39
CA LEU A 107 -13.75 -6.60 -12.12
C LEU A 107 -14.95 -5.70 -11.86
N GLY A 108 -15.97 -6.27 -11.23
CA GLY A 108 -17.21 -5.59 -10.90
C GLY A 108 -17.04 -4.52 -9.82
N GLU A 109 -18.08 -3.72 -9.65
CA GLU A 109 -18.16 -2.70 -8.60
C GLU A 109 -17.94 -3.33 -7.22
N GLY A 110 -17.02 -2.73 -6.45
CA GLY A 110 -16.70 -3.16 -5.08
C GLY A 110 -15.82 -4.40 -4.97
N GLU A 111 -15.36 -4.97 -6.08
CA GLU A 111 -14.38 -6.06 -6.09
C GLU A 111 -12.93 -5.55 -5.95
N ARG A 112 -12.71 -4.30 -6.37
CA ARG A 112 -11.46 -3.56 -6.18
C ARG A 112 -11.56 -2.72 -4.92
N LEU A 113 -10.50 -2.70 -4.12
CA LEU A 113 -10.42 -1.92 -2.89
C LEU A 113 -9.26 -0.93 -2.94
N LEU A 114 -9.46 0.28 -2.44
CA LEU A 114 -8.40 1.27 -2.25
C LEU A 114 -7.86 1.16 -0.82
N LEU A 115 -6.69 0.55 -0.68
CA LEU A 115 -6.14 0.12 0.62
C LEU A 115 -4.79 0.75 0.91
N TRP A 116 -4.48 0.90 2.20
CA TRP A 116 -3.24 1.48 2.70
C TRP A 116 -2.10 0.48 2.69
N HIS A 117 -0.93 0.92 2.26
CA HIS A 117 0.33 0.22 2.45
C HIS A 117 1.37 1.18 3.05
N GLY A 118 2.08 0.73 4.08
CA GLY A 118 3.15 1.49 4.72
C GLY A 118 4.44 0.68 4.75
N SER A 119 5.55 1.40 4.61
CA SER A 119 6.89 0.81 4.60
C SER A 119 7.90 1.87 5.05
N ARG A 120 9.12 1.44 5.37
CA ARG A 120 10.20 2.37 5.74
C ARG A 120 10.51 3.31 4.58
N THR A 121 10.83 4.57 4.88
CA THR A 121 11.20 5.58 3.87
C THR A 121 12.31 5.10 2.93
N THR A 122 13.28 4.33 3.46
CA THR A 122 14.38 3.72 2.68
C THR A 122 13.90 2.81 1.55
N ASN A 123 12.71 2.22 1.69
CA ASN A 123 12.19 1.23 0.77
C ASN A 123 11.44 1.88 -0.42
N PHE A 124 11.04 3.15 -0.30
CA PHE A 124 10.20 3.80 -1.30
C PHE A 124 10.89 4.00 -2.64
N ALA A 125 12.21 4.21 -2.70
CA ALA A 125 12.91 4.27 -3.99
C ALA A 125 12.79 2.94 -4.76
N GLY A 126 12.95 1.81 -4.05
CA GLY A 126 12.75 0.46 -4.60
C GLY A 126 11.31 0.21 -5.02
N ILE A 127 10.34 0.52 -4.13
CA ILE A 127 8.90 0.34 -4.40
C ILE A 127 8.45 1.20 -5.58
N LEU A 128 8.83 2.48 -5.63
CA LEU A 128 8.45 3.37 -6.73
C LEU A 128 9.10 2.98 -8.06
N LYS A 129 10.24 2.25 -8.04
CA LYS A 129 10.91 1.73 -9.25
C LYS A 129 10.39 0.38 -9.71
N GLN A 130 10.21 -0.55 -8.79
CA GLN A 130 9.98 -1.96 -9.10
C GLN A 130 8.55 -2.41 -8.79
N GLY A 131 7.75 -1.58 -8.12
CA GLY A 131 6.44 -1.93 -7.61
C GLY A 131 6.54 -2.65 -6.27
N LEU A 132 5.39 -2.98 -5.70
CA LEU A 132 5.32 -3.83 -4.50
C LEU A 132 5.64 -5.28 -4.88
N ARG A 133 6.59 -5.89 -4.16
CA ARG A 133 7.11 -7.22 -4.45
C ARG A 133 6.70 -8.20 -3.37
N ILE A 134 6.48 -9.45 -3.77
CA ILE A 134 6.32 -10.56 -2.82
C ILE A 134 7.71 -11.00 -2.39
N ALA A 135 7.85 -11.30 -1.09
CA ALA A 135 9.10 -11.80 -0.53
C ALA A 135 9.61 -13.03 -1.31
N PRO A 136 10.92 -13.13 -1.57
CA PRO A 136 11.48 -14.18 -2.41
C PRO A 136 11.30 -15.57 -1.79
N PRO A 137 11.29 -16.67 -2.58
CA PRO A 137 11.06 -18.03 -2.10
C PRO A 137 12.00 -18.47 -0.97
N GLU A 138 13.22 -17.94 -0.95
CA GLU A 138 14.27 -18.26 0.03
C GLU A 138 14.03 -17.62 1.40
N ALA A 139 13.25 -16.53 1.47
CA ALA A 139 12.93 -15.89 2.74
C ALA A 139 12.10 -16.82 3.63
N PRO A 140 12.35 -16.92 4.95
CA PRO A 140 11.48 -17.70 5.82
C PRO A 140 10.02 -17.21 5.79
N VAL A 141 9.06 -18.14 5.74
CA VAL A 141 7.62 -17.83 5.86
C VAL A 141 7.27 -17.38 7.28
N THR A 142 8.04 -17.83 8.26
CA THR A 142 7.92 -17.45 9.68
C THR A 142 8.14 -15.95 9.85
N GLY A 143 7.05 -15.21 10.10
CA GLY A 143 7.00 -13.74 10.15
C GLY A 143 5.81 -13.16 9.41
N TYR A 144 5.24 -13.92 8.48
CA TYR A 144 4.05 -13.58 7.70
C TYR A 144 2.83 -14.34 8.24
N MET A 145 1.78 -13.63 8.66
CA MET A 145 0.63 -14.27 9.31
C MET A 145 -0.22 -15.11 8.33
N PHE A 146 -0.21 -14.75 7.05
CA PHE A 146 -1.03 -15.36 5.99
C PHE A 146 -0.20 -15.74 4.76
N GLY A 147 1.02 -16.23 4.98
CA GLY A 147 1.94 -16.59 3.90
C GLY A 147 2.58 -15.37 3.21
N LYS A 148 3.44 -15.63 2.22
CA LYS A 148 4.17 -14.58 1.49
C LYS A 148 3.25 -13.93 0.47
N GLY A 149 2.96 -12.66 0.67
CA GLY A 149 2.15 -11.84 -0.24
C GLY A 149 2.41 -10.37 0.03
N VAL A 150 1.70 -9.50 -0.68
CA VAL A 150 1.71 -8.05 -0.38
C VAL A 150 0.56 -7.75 0.57
N TYR A 151 0.88 -7.15 1.71
CA TYR A 151 -0.05 -6.86 2.80
C TYR A 151 -0.56 -5.42 2.71
N PHE A 152 -1.87 -5.29 2.87
CA PHE A 152 -2.60 -4.03 2.89
C PHE A 152 -3.53 -3.95 4.10
N ALA A 153 -3.90 -2.73 4.49
CA ALA A 153 -4.89 -2.50 5.53
C ALA A 153 -5.97 -1.52 5.04
N ASP A 154 -7.19 -1.69 5.55
CA ASP A 154 -8.26 -0.68 5.45
C ASP A 154 -8.15 0.39 6.55
N MET A 155 -7.22 0.20 7.50
CA MET A 155 -6.90 1.15 8.57
C MET A 155 -5.58 1.85 8.32
N MET A 156 -5.62 3.18 8.14
CA MET A 156 -4.42 4.00 7.89
C MET A 156 -3.37 3.81 9.00
N SER A 157 -3.77 3.89 10.28
CA SER A 157 -2.80 3.83 11.38
C SER A 157 -2.12 2.46 11.53
N LYS A 158 -2.75 1.39 11.02
CA LYS A 158 -2.12 0.06 10.97
C LYS A 158 -0.97 0.06 9.97
N SER A 159 -1.18 0.58 8.77
CA SER A 159 -0.11 0.71 7.77
C SER A 159 0.95 1.73 8.19
N ALA A 160 0.57 2.84 8.84
CA ALA A 160 1.49 3.86 9.33
C ALA A 160 2.54 3.33 10.32
N ASN A 161 2.21 2.32 11.12
CA ASN A 161 3.16 1.71 12.05
C ASN A 161 4.35 1.04 11.33
N TYR A 162 4.22 0.68 10.06
CA TYR A 162 5.30 0.13 9.23
C TYR A 162 6.20 1.20 8.62
N CYS A 163 5.88 2.49 8.78
CA CYS A 163 6.71 3.59 8.29
C CYS A 163 7.97 3.83 9.13
N TYR A 164 7.95 3.44 10.42
CA TYR A 164 9.00 3.78 11.38
C TYR A 164 9.32 5.28 11.39
N ALA A 165 8.30 6.13 11.36
CA ALA A 165 8.41 7.58 11.16
C ALA A 165 9.36 8.28 12.16
N HIS A 166 9.54 7.74 13.37
CA HIS A 166 10.51 8.24 14.35
C HIS A 166 11.97 8.24 13.84
N LEU A 167 12.30 7.44 12.82
CA LEU A 167 13.60 7.43 12.15
C LEU A 167 13.72 8.48 11.04
N SER A 168 12.67 9.27 10.81
CA SER A 168 12.57 10.23 9.71
C SER A 168 11.86 11.51 10.18
N GLU A 169 12.25 12.04 11.34
CA GLU A 169 11.69 13.27 11.92
C GLU A 169 10.16 13.22 12.07
N SER A 170 9.63 12.05 12.44
CA SER A 170 8.20 11.80 12.54
C SER A 170 7.45 11.95 11.21
N VAL A 171 8.13 11.92 10.06
CA VAL A 171 7.51 11.89 8.73
C VAL A 171 7.52 10.46 8.20
N GLY A 172 6.34 9.95 7.84
CA GLY A 172 6.17 8.66 7.18
C GLY A 172 5.68 8.82 5.74
N LEU A 173 6.02 7.85 4.90
CA LEU A 173 5.45 7.70 3.56
C LEU A 173 4.43 6.56 3.57
N LEU A 174 3.26 6.82 3.00
CA LEU A 174 2.16 5.86 2.85
C LEU A 174 1.73 5.79 1.38
N LEU A 175 1.31 4.61 0.95
CA LEU A 175 0.67 4.40 -0.34
C LEU A 175 -0.81 4.12 -0.16
N LEU A 176 -1.63 4.60 -1.09
CA LEU A 176 -2.92 4.01 -1.39
C LEU A 176 -2.81 3.26 -2.71
N CYS A 177 -3.16 1.98 -2.67
CA CYS A 177 -3.13 1.11 -3.81
C CYS A 177 -4.54 0.64 -4.14
N GLU A 178 -4.86 0.62 -5.43
CA GLU A 178 -6.02 -0.09 -5.95
C GLU A 178 -5.67 -1.57 -6.04
N VAL A 179 -6.43 -2.39 -5.31
CA VAL A 179 -6.16 -3.81 -5.11
C VAL A 179 -7.34 -4.64 -5.60
N ALA A 180 -7.10 -5.58 -6.50
CA ALA A 180 -8.05 -6.61 -6.89
C ALA A 180 -8.22 -7.63 -5.76
N ALA A 181 -9.07 -7.31 -4.79
CA ALA A 181 -9.10 -7.99 -3.49
C ALA A 181 -10.23 -9.01 -3.35
N LYS A 182 -11.36 -8.87 -4.06
CA LYS A 182 -12.51 -9.77 -3.89
C LYS A 182 -12.70 -10.70 -5.10
N PRO A 183 -13.22 -11.92 -4.88
CA PRO A 183 -13.68 -12.47 -3.60
C PRO A 183 -12.52 -12.84 -2.66
N VAL A 184 -12.73 -12.65 -1.34
CA VAL A 184 -11.72 -12.91 -0.31
C VAL A 184 -11.82 -14.31 0.30
N PHE A 185 -10.69 -14.83 0.77
CA PHE A 185 -10.58 -15.99 1.64
C PHE A 185 -10.43 -15.52 3.09
N GLU A 186 -11.51 -15.57 3.87
CA GLU A 186 -11.51 -15.07 5.24
C GLU A 186 -10.75 -16.01 6.19
N GLN A 187 -9.92 -15.41 7.04
CA GLN A 187 -9.13 -16.10 8.06
C GLN A 187 -9.33 -15.39 9.41
N LEU A 188 -9.81 -16.14 10.41
CA LEU A 188 -9.98 -15.64 11.78
C LEU A 188 -8.70 -15.79 12.62
N GLN A 189 -7.80 -16.67 12.17
CA GLN A 189 -6.55 -17.06 12.83
C GLN A 189 -5.43 -17.09 11.80
N SER A 190 -4.18 -17.06 12.24
CA SER A 190 -3.01 -17.13 11.35
C SER A 190 -3.01 -18.41 10.51
N ASN A 191 -2.73 -18.29 9.22
CA ASN A 191 -2.59 -19.43 8.31
C ASN A 191 -1.38 -19.23 7.38
N TYR A 192 -0.27 -19.89 7.68
CA TYR A 192 0.97 -19.78 6.90
C TYR A 192 0.87 -20.33 5.47
N ASN A 193 -0.17 -21.11 5.16
CA ASN A 193 -0.45 -21.66 3.82
C ASN A 193 -1.60 -20.92 3.11
N ALA A 194 -1.99 -19.74 3.59
CA ALA A 194 -3.13 -19.01 3.04
C ALA A 194 -2.96 -18.64 1.55
N ASP A 195 -1.73 -18.55 1.05
CA ASP A 195 -1.44 -18.41 -0.39
C ASP A 195 -2.03 -19.57 -1.21
N ARG A 196 -1.76 -20.80 -0.78
CA ARG A 196 -2.25 -22.02 -1.46
C ARG A 196 -3.73 -22.21 -1.24
N ASP A 197 -4.20 -21.98 -0.02
CA ASP A 197 -5.59 -22.20 0.36
C ASP A 197 -6.52 -21.18 -0.31
N CYS A 198 -6.10 -19.91 -0.40
CA CYS A 198 -6.82 -18.86 -1.13
C CYS A 198 -7.05 -19.28 -2.59
N LYS A 199 -5.99 -19.76 -3.25
CA LYS A 199 -6.07 -20.26 -4.63
C LYS A 199 -6.95 -21.50 -4.74
N ALA A 200 -6.82 -22.47 -3.83
CA ALA A 200 -7.64 -23.68 -3.82
C ALA A 200 -9.14 -23.39 -3.63
N ASN A 201 -9.47 -22.29 -2.95
CA ASN A 201 -10.84 -21.84 -2.75
C ASN A 201 -11.34 -20.84 -3.82
N ASN A 202 -10.59 -20.66 -4.92
CA ASN A 202 -10.90 -19.72 -5.99
C ASN A 202 -11.15 -18.29 -5.50
N LYS A 203 -10.30 -17.82 -4.57
CA LYS A 203 -10.33 -16.45 -4.04
C LYS A 203 -9.14 -15.66 -4.58
N LEU A 204 -9.31 -14.34 -4.71
CA LEU A 204 -8.27 -13.44 -5.20
C LEU A 204 -7.32 -12.97 -4.10
N ALA A 205 -7.82 -12.79 -2.88
CA ALA A 205 -7.02 -12.33 -1.75
C ALA A 205 -7.41 -13.05 -0.47
N THR A 206 -6.50 -13.09 0.51
CA THR A 206 -6.84 -13.48 1.88
C THR A 206 -7.25 -12.25 2.67
N LEU A 207 -8.30 -12.37 3.48
CA LEU A 207 -8.70 -11.38 4.47
C LEU A 207 -8.44 -11.95 5.87
N GLY A 208 -7.42 -11.43 6.54
CA GLY A 208 -7.29 -11.59 7.99
C GLY A 208 -8.32 -10.70 8.68
N VAL A 209 -9.34 -11.31 9.30
CA VAL A 209 -10.47 -10.57 9.89
C VAL A 209 -10.07 -9.99 11.25
N GLY A 210 -10.25 -8.67 11.40
CA GLY A 210 -9.97 -7.93 12.63
C GLY A 210 -11.20 -7.66 13.48
N ARG A 211 -10.98 -7.36 14.77
CA ARG A 211 -12.04 -6.94 15.71
C ARG A 211 -12.65 -5.61 15.31
N THR A 212 -11.82 -4.66 14.89
CA THR A 212 -12.21 -3.32 14.51
C THR A 212 -12.04 -3.17 13.01
N GLN A 213 -13.14 -2.88 12.30
CA GLN A 213 -13.13 -2.81 10.84
C GLN A 213 -14.16 -1.80 10.29
N PRO A 214 -13.92 -1.24 9.09
CA PRO A 214 -14.94 -0.48 8.37
C PRO A 214 -16.14 -1.34 7.99
N VAL A 215 -17.35 -0.89 8.33
CA VAL A 215 -18.61 -1.57 7.99
C VAL A 215 -19.35 -0.95 6.81
N HIS A 216 -18.98 0.27 6.45
CA HIS A 216 -19.55 0.97 5.31
C HIS A 216 -18.44 1.28 4.31
N TRP A 217 -18.76 1.10 3.03
CA TRP A 217 -17.87 1.32 1.91
C TRP A 217 -18.56 2.26 0.92
N LYS A 218 -17.76 3.00 0.16
CA LYS A 218 -18.22 3.93 -0.89
C LYS A 218 -17.32 3.82 -2.10
N ASP A 219 -17.82 4.27 -3.24
CA ASP A 219 -17.03 4.42 -4.45
C ASP A 219 -15.90 5.44 -4.24
N ALA A 220 -14.68 5.01 -4.52
CA ALA A 220 -13.47 5.79 -4.36
C ALA A 220 -13.33 6.83 -5.47
N GLY A 221 -13.77 6.53 -6.70
CA GLY A 221 -13.75 7.48 -7.81
C GLY A 221 -14.66 8.67 -7.55
N GLU A 222 -15.89 8.43 -7.08
CA GLU A 222 -16.83 9.49 -6.70
C GLU A 222 -16.31 10.28 -5.49
N ALA A 223 -15.78 9.60 -4.46
CA ALA A 223 -15.31 10.24 -3.25
C ALA A 223 -14.07 11.12 -3.49
N LEU A 224 -13.14 10.66 -4.34
CA LEU A 224 -11.86 11.30 -4.61
C LEU A 224 -11.85 12.19 -5.86
N ASP A 225 -12.94 12.23 -6.63
CA ASP A 225 -12.99 12.95 -7.92
C ASP A 225 -11.92 12.42 -8.90
N ASN A 226 -11.92 11.09 -9.07
CA ASN A 226 -10.93 10.35 -9.85
C ASN A 226 -11.60 9.22 -10.65
N ASP A 227 -11.83 9.46 -11.95
CA ASP A 227 -12.57 8.53 -12.80
C ASP A 227 -11.91 7.16 -12.96
N ASP A 228 -10.57 7.06 -12.93
CA ASP A 228 -9.92 5.74 -13.02
C ASP A 228 -10.06 4.91 -11.74
N LEU A 229 -10.73 5.43 -10.70
CA LEU A 229 -11.11 4.69 -9.49
C LEU A 229 -12.61 4.38 -9.40
N GLN A 230 -13.40 4.67 -10.44
CA GLN A 230 -14.80 4.27 -10.46
C GLN A 230 -14.94 2.75 -10.29
N GLY A 231 -15.90 2.33 -9.47
CA GLY A 231 -16.12 0.94 -9.07
C GLY A 231 -15.13 0.40 -8.02
N CYS A 232 -14.08 1.14 -7.68
CA CYS A 232 -13.18 0.78 -6.58
C CYS A 232 -13.77 1.26 -5.24
N HIS A 233 -13.74 0.44 -4.20
CA HIS A 233 -14.30 0.80 -2.90
C HIS A 233 -13.26 1.28 -1.90
N MET A 234 -13.60 2.31 -1.15
CA MET A 234 -12.88 2.77 0.03
C MET A 234 -13.82 2.83 1.25
N PRO A 235 -13.29 2.74 2.48
CA PRO A 235 -14.06 2.95 3.70
C PRO A 235 -14.87 4.26 3.71
N LYS A 236 -16.09 4.18 4.24
CA LYS A 236 -17.00 5.31 4.47
C LYS A 236 -17.23 5.46 5.97
N GLY A 237 -16.53 6.37 6.62
CA GLY A 237 -16.68 6.58 8.06
C GLY A 237 -15.68 5.77 8.89
N PRO A 238 -15.74 5.97 10.22
CA PRO A 238 -14.85 5.29 11.16
C PRO A 238 -15.14 3.80 11.25
N ALA A 239 -14.10 3.03 11.57
CA ALA A 239 -14.24 1.62 11.87
C ALA A 239 -15.01 1.38 13.17
N VAL A 240 -15.69 0.24 13.25
CA VAL A 240 -16.42 -0.20 14.44
C VAL A 240 -15.87 -1.51 14.94
N ASN A 241 -15.92 -1.71 16.26
CA ASN A 241 -15.59 -2.99 16.86
C ASN A 241 -16.77 -3.95 16.65
N VAL A 242 -16.56 -4.99 15.83
CA VAL A 242 -17.57 -6.00 15.51
C VAL A 242 -17.62 -7.15 16.54
N GLY A 243 -16.76 -7.12 17.57
CA GLY A 243 -16.91 -7.92 18.78
C GLY A 243 -16.78 -9.44 18.62
N ASN A 244 -16.28 -9.96 17.50
CA ASN A 244 -16.14 -11.40 17.30
C ASN A 244 -15.01 -11.95 18.21
N PRO A 245 -15.30 -12.80 19.22
CA PRO A 245 -14.29 -13.27 20.15
C PRO A 245 -13.27 -14.22 19.51
N ASN A 246 -13.59 -14.78 18.34
CA ASN A 246 -12.76 -15.79 17.66
C ASN A 246 -11.69 -15.18 16.77
N VAL A 247 -11.62 -13.85 16.61
CA VAL A 247 -10.61 -13.20 15.77
C VAL A 247 -9.37 -12.85 16.59
N CYS A 248 -8.19 -13.14 16.02
CA CYS A 248 -6.90 -12.86 16.65
C CYS A 248 -6.33 -11.47 16.32
N LEU A 249 -6.84 -10.83 15.27
CA LEU A 249 -6.36 -9.52 14.80
C LEU A 249 -7.18 -8.37 15.38
N GLU A 250 -6.52 -7.25 15.68
CA GLU A 250 -7.22 -6.03 16.09
C GLU A 250 -7.88 -5.32 14.89
N TYR A 251 -7.22 -5.30 13.74
CA TYR A 251 -7.70 -4.67 12.50
C TYR A 251 -7.49 -5.61 11.31
N ASN A 252 -8.26 -5.41 10.23
CA ASN A 252 -8.18 -6.23 9.03
C ASN A 252 -6.79 -6.20 8.36
N GLU A 253 -6.51 -7.25 7.60
CA GLU A 253 -5.35 -7.39 6.74
C GLU A 253 -5.81 -8.01 5.41
N TYR A 254 -5.49 -7.36 4.29
CA TYR A 254 -5.75 -7.89 2.95
C TYR A 254 -4.42 -8.31 2.34
N ILE A 255 -4.35 -9.55 1.86
CA ILE A 255 -3.13 -10.13 1.31
C ILE A 255 -3.41 -10.61 -0.10
N VAL A 256 -2.67 -10.07 -1.06
CA VAL A 256 -2.65 -10.56 -2.44
C VAL A 256 -1.36 -11.32 -2.72
N TYR A 257 -1.46 -12.31 -3.59
CA TYR A 257 -0.39 -13.26 -3.88
C TYR A 257 0.14 -13.14 -5.32
N ASP A 258 -0.30 -12.11 -6.05
CA ASP A 258 0.19 -11.74 -7.37
C ASP A 258 0.34 -10.21 -7.46
N PRO A 259 1.55 -9.68 -7.75
CA PRO A 259 1.76 -8.24 -7.93
C PRO A 259 0.88 -7.60 -9.01
N SER A 260 0.41 -8.35 -10.00
CA SER A 260 -0.49 -7.82 -11.03
C SER A 260 -1.86 -7.40 -10.48
N GLN A 261 -2.22 -7.82 -9.26
CA GLN A 261 -3.42 -7.40 -8.53
C GLN A 261 -3.31 -6.01 -7.91
N ILE A 262 -2.24 -5.25 -8.18
CA ILE A 262 -1.92 -4.00 -7.48
C ILE A 262 -1.63 -2.89 -8.48
N ARG A 263 -2.25 -1.73 -8.27
CA ARG A 263 -1.81 -0.47 -8.87
C ARG A 263 -1.62 0.57 -7.77
N VAL A 264 -0.43 1.18 -7.70
CA VAL A 264 -0.21 2.32 -6.82
C VAL A 264 -0.92 3.54 -7.39
N ARG A 265 -1.77 4.21 -6.60
CA ARG A 265 -2.57 5.36 -7.06
C ARG A 265 -2.24 6.66 -6.34
N TYR A 266 -1.88 6.57 -5.06
CA TYR A 266 -1.42 7.73 -4.30
C TYR A 266 -0.17 7.44 -3.49
N LEU A 267 0.70 8.44 -3.42
CA LEU A 267 1.81 8.55 -2.47
C LEU A 267 1.52 9.70 -1.52
N LEU A 268 1.51 9.43 -0.22
CA LEU A 268 1.20 10.39 0.83
C LEU A 268 2.40 10.55 1.76
N MET A 269 2.75 11.79 2.04
CA MET A 269 3.71 12.18 3.07
C MET A 269 2.92 12.65 4.29
N VAL A 270 3.14 12.00 5.44
CA VAL A 270 2.31 12.15 6.63
C VAL A 270 3.18 12.45 7.84
N GLN A 271 2.89 13.53 8.55
CA GLN A 271 3.47 13.83 9.84
C GLN A 271 2.77 12.98 10.92
N MET A 272 3.55 12.20 11.65
CA MET A 272 3.14 11.29 12.72
C MET A 272 3.72 11.77 14.06
N GLY A 273 2.97 12.61 14.77
CA GLY A 273 3.41 13.28 16.00
C GLY A 273 2.29 13.65 16.95
#